data_AF-X1LZN0-F1
#
_entry.id   AF-X1LZN0-F1
#
_cell.length_a   1.000
_cell.length_b   1.000
_cell.length_c   1.000
_cell.angle_alpha   90.00
_cell.angle_beta   90.00
_cell.angle_gamma   90.00
#
_symmetry.space_group_name_H-M   'P 1'
#
loop_
_entity.id
_entity.type
_entity.pdbx_description
1 polymer ?
#
loop_
_entity_poly.entity_id
_entity_poly.type
_entity_poly.pdbx_seq_one_letter_code
_entity_poly.pdbx_strand_id
1 'polypeptide(L)'
;MQIDPKHTGALDVKAMLYYELPGLLGGNVNKTIELLSKGIEIDSNYSLLYVDMARSYIKKKDYENARWFLNKVSEMENPTYEADLILNDKPEALELLEEIKGK
;
A
#
# COMPACT_ATOMS: atom_id res chain seq x y z
N MET A 1 -13.71 -6.49 -22.29
CA MET A 1 -13.99 -5.65 -21.10
C MET A 1 -12.83 -4.67 -20.97
N GLN A 2 -13.06 -3.38 -21.23
CA GLN A 2 -12.10 -2.34 -20.82
C GLN A 2 -12.33 -2.14 -19.32
N ILE A 3 -11.32 -2.45 -18.50
CA ILE A 3 -11.31 -2.06 -17.10
C ILE A 3 -11.07 -0.55 -17.10
N ASP A 4 -11.94 0.21 -16.42
CA ASP A 4 -11.74 1.65 -16.26
C ASP A 4 -10.36 1.87 -15.63
N PRO A 5 -9.41 2.51 -16.34
CA PRO A 5 -8.05 2.73 -15.84
C PRO A 5 -8.00 3.66 -14.62
N LYS A 6 -9.15 4.21 -14.18
CA LYS A 6 -9.31 4.99 -12.95
C LYS A 6 -9.86 4.20 -11.77
N HIS A 7 -10.11 2.89 -11.90
CA HIS A 7 -10.52 2.09 -10.75
C HIS A 7 -9.33 1.89 -9.81
N THR A 8 -9.44 2.40 -8.58
CA THR A 8 -8.36 2.38 -7.58
C THR A 8 -7.76 0.98 -7.38
N GLY A 9 -8.60 -0.05 -7.27
CA GLY A 9 -8.12 -1.45 -7.15
C GLY A 9 -7.35 -1.97 -8.37
N ALA A 10 -7.59 -1.43 -9.58
CA ALA A 10 -6.82 -1.84 -10.76
C ALA A 10 -5.41 -1.22 -10.75
N LEU A 11 -5.26 -0.01 -10.19
CA LEU A 11 -3.96 0.62 -9.98
C LEU A 11 -3.16 -0.15 -8.92
N ASP A 12 -3.82 -0.59 -7.85
CA ASP A 12 -3.23 -1.44 -6.82
C ASP A 12 -2.69 -2.76 -7.39
N VAL A 13 -3.53 -3.55 -8.05
CA VAL A 13 -3.12 -4.81 -8.68
C VAL A 13 -1.92 -4.62 -9.62
N LYS A 14 -1.90 -3.52 -10.38
CA LYS A 14 -0.76 -3.20 -11.24
C LYS A 14 0.48 -2.81 -10.45
N ALA A 15 0.35 -2.08 -9.36
CA ALA A 15 1.45 -1.73 -8.47
C ALA A 15 2.07 -2.98 -7.82
N MET A 16 1.23 -3.92 -7.39
CA MET A 16 1.62 -5.20 -6.81
C MET A 16 2.36 -6.09 -7.81
N LEU A 17 1.98 -6.08 -9.09
CA LEU A 17 2.79 -6.75 -10.12
C LEU A 17 4.24 -6.20 -10.18
N TYR A 18 4.42 -4.88 -10.12
CA TYR A 18 5.76 -4.28 -10.09
C TYR A 18 6.51 -4.55 -8.78
N TYR A 19 5.79 -4.72 -7.66
CA TYR A 19 6.39 -4.98 -6.36
C TYR A 19 6.92 -6.42 -6.26
N GLU A 20 6.12 -7.39 -6.71
CA GLU A 20 6.42 -8.82 -6.57
C GLU A 20 7.51 -9.30 -7.52
N LEU A 21 7.58 -8.75 -8.74
CA LEU A 21 8.55 -9.20 -9.71
C LEU A 21 10.00 -8.86 -9.26
N PRO A 22 10.97 -9.75 -9.53
CA PRO A 22 12.39 -9.39 -9.47
C PRO A 22 12.72 -8.28 -10.46
N GLY A 23 13.73 -7.46 -10.15
CA GLY A 23 14.16 -6.36 -11.03
C GLY A 23 14.48 -6.79 -12.47
N LEU A 24 15.09 -7.97 -12.67
CA LEU A 24 15.40 -8.49 -14.02
C LEU A 24 14.12 -8.84 -14.81
N LEU A 25 13.04 -9.22 -14.11
CA LEU A 25 11.75 -9.57 -14.70
C LEU A 25 10.79 -8.37 -14.76
N GLY A 26 11.29 -7.16 -14.55
CA GLY A 26 10.50 -5.93 -14.66
C GLY A 26 9.98 -5.38 -13.32
N GLY A 27 10.37 -5.97 -12.19
CA GLY A 27 10.09 -5.45 -10.87
C GLY A 27 10.64 -4.04 -10.64
N ASN A 28 9.84 -3.17 -10.03
CA ASN A 28 10.24 -1.77 -9.81
C ASN A 28 9.44 -1.13 -8.67
N VAL A 29 10.05 -1.08 -7.48
CA VAL A 29 9.42 -0.51 -6.28
C VAL A 29 9.09 0.98 -6.44
N ASN A 30 9.85 1.75 -7.22
CA ASN A 30 9.50 3.16 -7.47
C ASN A 30 8.24 3.30 -8.33
N LYS A 31 8.02 2.40 -9.31
CA LYS A 31 6.77 2.35 -10.07
C LYS A 31 5.59 1.86 -9.23
N THR A 32 5.82 0.91 -8.33
CA THR A 32 4.83 0.54 -7.31
C THR A 32 4.40 1.77 -6.54
N ILE A 33 5.36 2.58 -6.07
CA ILE A 33 5.05 3.79 -5.29
C ILE A 33 4.26 4.81 -6.10
N GLU A 34 4.64 5.04 -7.36
CA GLU A 34 3.94 5.96 -8.26
C GLU A 34 2.47 5.56 -8.50
N LEU A 35 2.21 4.27 -8.71
CA LEU A 35 0.86 3.76 -9.00
C LEU A 35 -0.04 3.80 -7.77
N LEU A 36 0.47 3.42 -6.61
CA LEU A 36 -0.26 3.50 -5.35
C LEU A 36 -0.54 4.97 -4.97
N SER A 37 0.40 5.89 -5.22
CA SER A 37 0.16 7.33 -5.02
C SER A 37 -1.00 7.85 -5.87
N LYS A 38 -1.08 7.44 -7.15
CA LYS A 38 -2.24 7.75 -8.01
C LYS A 38 -3.53 7.11 -7.50
N GLY A 39 -3.45 5.91 -6.93
CA GLY A 39 -4.59 5.27 -6.30
C GLY A 39 -5.12 6.09 -5.13
N ILE A 40 -4.23 6.57 -4.25
CA ILE A 40 -4.57 7.41 -3.09
C ILE A 40 -5.15 8.77 -3.54
N GLU A 41 -4.66 9.35 -4.64
CA GLU A 41 -5.23 10.58 -5.21
C GLU A 41 -6.69 10.40 -5.68
N ILE A 42 -7.06 9.19 -6.14
CA ILE A 42 -8.41 8.87 -6.60
C ILE A 42 -9.30 8.49 -5.41
N ASP A 43 -8.78 7.69 -4.49
CA ASP A 43 -9.48 7.25 -3.29
C ASP A 43 -8.52 7.20 -2.10
N SER A 44 -8.53 8.28 -1.31
CA SER A 44 -7.72 8.43 -0.10
C SER A 44 -8.23 7.60 1.08
N ASN A 45 -9.39 6.97 0.95
CA ASN A 45 -10.02 6.16 1.99
C ASN A 45 -9.84 4.65 1.74
N TYR A 46 -9.08 4.27 0.71
CA TYR A 46 -8.74 2.88 0.47
C TYR A 46 -7.48 2.49 1.27
N SER A 47 -7.69 1.92 2.46
CA SER A 47 -6.65 1.58 3.43
C SER A 47 -5.55 0.66 2.90
N LEU A 48 -5.89 -0.32 2.06
CA LEU A 48 -4.92 -1.26 1.48
C LEU A 48 -3.76 -0.54 0.76
N LEU A 49 -4.02 0.56 0.06
CA LEU A 49 -2.97 1.32 -0.63
C LEU A 49 -1.89 1.87 0.31
N TYR A 50 -2.28 2.20 1.54
CA TYR A 50 -1.36 2.69 2.57
C TYR A 50 -0.54 1.54 3.16
N VAL A 51 -1.13 0.34 3.30
CA VAL A 51 -0.39 -0.89 3.67
C VAL A 51 0.66 -1.22 2.61
N ASP A 52 0.29 -1.18 1.32
CA ASP A 52 1.20 -1.49 0.22
C ASP A 52 2.26 -0.41 -0.01
N MET A 53 1.94 0.86 0.29
CA MET A 53 2.93 1.93 0.43
C MET A 53 3.98 1.55 1.48
N ALA A 54 3.54 1.17 2.67
CA ALA A 54 4.44 0.82 3.75
C ALA A 54 5.34 -0.35 3.37
N ARG A 55 4.79 -1.45 2.83
CA ARG A 55 5.57 -2.60 2.31
C ARG A 55 6.63 -2.15 1.29
N SER A 56 6.26 -1.25 0.38
CA SER A 56 7.18 -0.69 -0.62
C SER A 56 8.34 0.08 0.02
N TYR A 57 8.07 0.89 1.05
CA TYR A 57 9.10 1.60 1.80
C TYR A 57 9.96 0.68 2.67
N ILE A 58 9.38 -0.35 3.29
CA ILE A 58 10.12 -1.40 4.02
C ILE A 58 11.12 -2.10 3.07
N LYS A 59 10.69 -2.45 1.86
CA LYS A 59 11.56 -3.04 0.83
C LYS A 59 12.71 -2.12 0.43
N LYS A 60 12.52 -0.80 0.53
CA LYS A 60 13.56 0.23 0.34
C LYS A 60 14.40 0.51 1.60
N LYS A 61 14.09 -0.13 2.73
CA LYS A 61 14.65 0.12 4.08
C LYS A 61 14.42 1.56 4.58
N ASP A 62 13.37 2.19 4.08
CA ASP A 62 12.93 3.52 4.50
C ASP A 62 11.83 3.36 5.54
N TYR A 63 12.26 3.03 6.76
CA TYR A 63 11.34 2.67 7.84
C TYR A 63 10.56 3.86 8.39
N GLU A 64 11.07 5.09 8.23
CA GLU A 64 10.35 6.32 8.61
C GLU A 64 9.10 6.50 7.76
N ASN A 65 9.23 6.43 6.43
CA ASN A 65 8.06 6.51 5.55
C ASN A 65 7.12 5.33 5.77
N ALA A 66 7.65 4.11 5.94
CA ALA A 66 6.81 2.95 6.25
C ALA A 66 5.95 3.18 7.49
N ARG A 67 6.54 3.62 8.61
CA ARG A 67 5.82 3.96 9.84
C ARG A 67 4.74 5.01 9.61
N TRP A 68 5.03 6.04 8.82
CA TRP A 68 4.05 7.08 8.51
C TRP A 68 2.81 6.51 7.84
N PHE A 69 2.97 5.68 6.80
CA PHE A 69 1.84 5.08 6.09
C PHE A 69 1.07 4.06 6.95
N LEU A 70 1.75 3.26 7.77
CA LEU A 70 1.10 2.30 8.69
C LEU A 70 0.26 3.00 9.76
N ASN A 71 0.74 4.13 10.30
CA ASN A 71 -0.03 4.93 11.24
C ASN A 71 -1.27 5.55 10.57
N LYS A 72 -1.20 5.92 9.28
CA LYS A 72 -2.37 6.40 8.53
C LYS A 72 -3.48 5.35 8.43
N VAL A 73 -3.13 4.07 8.27
CA VAL A 73 -4.11 2.97 8.31
C VAL A 73 -4.79 2.89 9.68
N SER A 74 -4.00 3.03 10.75
CA SER A 74 -4.51 2.97 12.13
C SER A 74 -5.45 4.13 12.46
N GLU A 75 -5.16 5.33 11.94
CA GLU A 75 -5.93 6.57 12.12
C GLU A 75 -7.16 6.66 11.20
N MET A 76 -7.37 5.72 10.27
CA MET A 76 -8.46 5.80 9.30
C MET A 76 -9.83 5.54 9.96
N GLU A 77 -10.73 6.53 9.83
CA GLU A 77 -12.08 6.50 10.41
C GLU A 77 -13.18 6.21 9.38
N ASN A 78 -12.99 6.61 8.11
CA ASN A 78 -14.02 6.51 7.06
C ASN A 78 -13.49 5.74 5.83
N PRO A 79 -13.15 4.44 5.95
CA PRO A 79 -12.61 3.66 4.85
C PRO A 79 -13.65 3.41 3.76
N THR A 80 -13.19 3.27 2.51
CA THR A 80 -14.03 2.80 1.39
C THR A 80 -14.53 1.38 1.62
N TYR A 81 -13.70 0.53 2.23
CA TYR A 81 -14.00 -0.86 2.55
C TYR A 81 -13.78 -1.11 4.05
N GLU A 82 -14.83 -0.87 4.84
CA GLU A 82 -14.76 -0.99 6.31
C GLU A 82 -14.39 -2.41 6.79
N ALA A 83 -14.92 -3.43 6.13
CA ALA A 83 -14.59 -4.82 6.45
C ALA A 83 -13.10 -5.12 6.23
N ASP A 84 -12.52 -4.64 5.12
CA ASP A 84 -11.10 -4.83 4.82
C ASP A 84 -10.21 -4.10 5.82
N LEU A 85 -10.56 -2.86 6.18
CA LEU A 85 -9.85 -2.09 7.19
C LEU A 85 -9.77 -2.85 8.52
N ILE A 86 -10.90 -3.38 9.00
CA ILE A 86 -11.00 -3.98 10.34
C ILE A 86 -10.40 -5.39 10.37
N LEU A 87 -10.66 -6.20 9.35
CA LEU A 87 -10.30 -7.62 9.35
C LEU A 87 -8.89 -7.88 8.82
N ASN A 88 -8.36 -7.01 7.95
CA ASN A 88 -7.10 -7.24 7.26
C ASN A 88 -6.10 -6.09 7.50
N ASP A 89 -6.43 -4.87 7.08
CA ASP A 89 -5.43 -3.81 6.91
C ASP A 89 -4.89 -3.27 8.23
N LYS A 90 -5.74 -3.05 9.25
CA LYS A 90 -5.30 -2.64 10.59
C LYS A 90 -4.49 -3.72 11.30
N PRO A 91 -4.95 -4.99 11.37
CA PRO A 91 -4.13 -6.08 11.90
C PRO A 91 -2.75 -6.16 11.22
N GLU A 92 -2.72 -6.12 9.90
CA GLU A 92 -1.47 -6.19 9.16
C GLU A 92 -0.57 -4.96 9.43
N ALA A 93 -1.17 -3.76 9.49
CA ALA A 93 -0.40 -2.56 9.76
C ALA A 93 0.30 -2.62 11.13
N LEU A 94 -0.37 -3.19 12.14
CA LEU A 94 0.19 -3.41 13.48
C LEU A 94 1.32 -4.46 13.45
N GLU A 95 1.16 -5.55 12.69
CA GLU A 95 2.20 -6.56 12.51
C GLU A 95 3.46 -5.97 11.86
N LEU A 96 3.29 -5.20 10.78
CA LEU A 96 4.40 -4.52 10.10
C LEU A 96 5.08 -3.49 10.98
N LEU A 97 4.33 -2.74 11.81
CA LEU A 97 4.89 -1.80 12.78
C LEU A 97 5.80 -2.51 13.80
N GLU A 98 5.39 -3.68 14.29
CA GLU A 98 6.21 -4.49 15.19
C GLU A 98 7.41 -5.13 14.47
N GLU A 99 7.29 -5.55 13.21
CA GLU A 99 8.41 -6.10 12.43
C GLU A 99 9.55 -5.06 12.26
N ILE A 100 9.18 -3.82 11.97
CA ILE A 100 10.16 -2.72 11.76
C ILE A 100 10.56 -2.03 13.06
N LYS A 101 10.15 -2.57 14.21
CA LYS A 101 10.49 -2.02 15.52
C LYS A 101 11.99 -2.11 15.75
N GLY A 102 12.60 -0.97 16.06
CA GLY A 102 14.05 -0.86 16.24
C GLY A 102 14.85 -0.90 14.92
N LYS A 103 14.19 -0.73 13.76
CA LYS A 103 14.81 -0.46 12.47
C LYS A 103 14.85 1.03 12.15
#